data_AF-A0A1A8T3Q5-F1
#
_entry.id   AF-A0A1A8T3Q5-F1
#
_cell.length_a   1.000
_cell.length_b   1.000
_cell.length_c   1.000
_cell.angle_alpha   90.00
_cell.angle_beta   90.00
_cell.angle_gamma   90.00
#
_symmetry.space_group_name_H-M   'P 1'
#
loop_
_entity.id
_entity.type
_entity.pdbx_description
1 polymer ?
#
loop_
_entity_poly.entity_id
_entity_poly.type
_entity_poly.pdbx_seq_one_letter_code
_entity_poly.pdbx_strand_id
1 'polypeptide(L)'
;MKPTLINDKMVARLQHCDNRVNSDFNSPEELAEMCEKIESQANPDHSVTLISLLSSYLEAKAMSHWFHGGDLATFKNLCYNILKLKYISGQPPCNNPRAHSVIGDRLFYLLSDHEPLISWFSQLMYDYEVKYSEPSMANSAGNYSLQLALALQGDIDLLGERAECFIETPPKNWTKRFLVDSQFYLALAKGDEQGMEAAIKELVTPRRLNYRKDWDEGAFTQGLIGTSAIIYSKLAWRYGYEIIVDSPYLPKEWIPVQPLENYEDEFDFMKAFPI
;
A
#
# COMPACT_ATOMS: atom_id res chain seq x y z
N MET A 1 -18.16 -2.58 12.32
CA MET A 1 -19.20 -1.83 11.58
C MET A 1 -19.09 -2.27 10.13
N LYS A 2 -20.19 -2.62 9.45
CA LYS A 2 -20.09 -3.05 8.05
C LYS A 2 -19.78 -1.84 7.15
N PRO A 3 -18.75 -1.89 6.28
CA PRO A 3 -18.47 -0.80 5.36
C PRO A 3 -19.64 -0.53 4.42
N THR A 4 -19.87 0.74 4.10
CA THR A 4 -21.00 1.14 3.26
C THR A 4 -20.57 1.23 1.81
N LEU A 5 -21.24 0.49 0.92
CA LEU A 5 -21.10 0.63 -0.53
C LEU A 5 -22.07 1.72 -1.00
N ILE A 6 -21.55 2.81 -1.56
CA ILE A 6 -22.37 4.00 -1.86
C ILE A 6 -22.70 4.19 -3.35
N ASN A 7 -22.18 3.33 -4.24
CA ASN A 7 -22.46 3.41 -5.68
C ASN A 7 -22.19 2.08 -6.40
N ASP A 8 -22.68 1.97 -7.64
CA ASP A 8 -22.55 0.75 -8.47
C ASP A 8 -21.10 0.37 -8.80
N LYS A 9 -20.18 1.34 -8.83
CA LYS A 9 -18.76 1.05 -9.09
C LYS A 9 -18.14 0.29 -7.91
N MET A 10 -18.50 0.67 -6.68
CA MET A 10 -18.08 -0.06 -5.48
C MET A 10 -18.61 -1.48 -5.48
N VAL A 11 -19.90 -1.66 -5.81
CA VAL A 11 -20.51 -2.99 -5.90
C VAL A 11 -19.82 -3.84 -6.96
N ALA A 12 -19.58 -3.29 -8.15
CA ALA A 12 -18.90 -4.00 -9.24
C ALA A 12 -17.45 -4.37 -8.87
N ARG A 13 -16.71 -3.49 -8.17
CA ARG A 13 -15.35 -3.80 -7.71
C ARG A 13 -15.36 -4.87 -6.63
N LEU A 14 -16.29 -4.81 -5.67
CA LEU A 14 -16.40 -5.84 -4.65
C LEU A 14 -16.72 -7.21 -5.28
N GLN A 15 -17.64 -7.24 -6.25
CA GLN A 15 -17.92 -8.45 -7.01
C GLN A 15 -16.69 -8.96 -7.78
N HIS A 16 -15.86 -8.08 -8.33
CA HIS A 16 -14.59 -8.48 -8.93
C HIS A 16 -13.63 -9.13 -7.91
N CYS A 17 -13.56 -8.60 -6.69
CA CYS A 17 -12.78 -9.20 -5.61
C CYS A 17 -13.34 -10.59 -5.25
N ASP A 18 -14.66 -10.71 -5.09
CA ASP A 18 -15.34 -11.96 -4.77
C ASP A 18 -15.12 -13.01 -5.88
N ASN A 19 -15.18 -12.61 -7.16
CA ASN A 19 -14.89 -13.50 -8.28
C ASN A 19 -13.43 -13.96 -8.30
N ARG A 20 -12.48 -13.09 -7.91
CA ARG A 20 -11.08 -13.48 -7.78
C ARG A 20 -10.91 -14.49 -6.65
N VAL A 21 -11.51 -14.25 -5.48
CA VAL A 21 -11.42 -15.15 -4.32
C VAL A 21 -12.01 -16.52 -4.63
N ASN A 22 -13.17 -16.57 -5.31
CA ASN A 22 -13.90 -17.80 -5.62
C ASN A 22 -13.56 -18.40 -6.99
N SER A 23 -12.46 -17.99 -7.62
CA SER A 23 -12.01 -18.55 -8.90
C SER A 23 -11.52 -19.97 -8.72
N ASP A 24 -11.76 -20.85 -9.69
CA ASP A 24 -11.26 -22.24 -9.69
C ASP A 24 -9.73 -22.31 -9.50
N PHE A 25 -8.99 -21.32 -10.03
CA PHE A 25 -7.53 -21.18 -9.86
C PHE A 25 -7.08 -20.88 -8.42
N ASN A 26 -8.01 -20.54 -7.53
CA ASN A 26 -7.77 -20.29 -6.10
C ASN A 26 -8.58 -21.27 -5.23
N SER A 27 -8.94 -22.43 -5.77
CA SER A 27 -9.46 -23.55 -4.96
C SER A 27 -8.42 -23.99 -3.92
N PRO A 28 -8.86 -24.61 -2.81
CA PRO A 28 -7.93 -25.12 -1.79
C PRO A 28 -6.83 -26.02 -2.37
N GLU A 29 -7.18 -26.86 -3.34
CA GLU A 29 -6.26 -27.78 -4.02
C GLU A 29 -5.22 -27.02 -4.85
N GLU A 30 -5.63 -26.04 -5.66
CA GLU A 30 -4.72 -25.24 -6.48
C GLU A 30 -3.79 -24.37 -5.62
N LEU A 31 -4.32 -23.76 -4.54
CA LEU A 31 -3.50 -22.99 -3.59
C LEU A 31 -2.46 -23.87 -2.90
N ALA A 32 -2.84 -25.09 -2.51
CA ALA A 32 -1.90 -26.05 -1.91
C ALA A 32 -0.81 -26.47 -2.91
N GLU A 33 -1.16 -26.73 -4.17
CA GLU A 33 -0.19 -27.06 -5.23
C GLU A 33 0.78 -25.88 -5.49
N MET A 34 0.30 -24.64 -5.48
CA MET A 34 1.17 -23.46 -5.58
C MET A 34 2.16 -23.39 -4.40
N CYS A 35 1.70 -23.66 -3.18
CA CYS A 35 2.54 -23.68 -1.98
C CYS A 35 3.62 -24.76 -2.07
N GLU A 36 3.27 -26.00 -2.44
CA GLU A 36 4.22 -27.11 -2.61
C GLU A 36 5.29 -26.77 -3.65
N LYS A 37 4.90 -26.15 -4.78
CA LYS A 37 5.84 -25.72 -5.82
C LYS A 37 6.82 -24.67 -5.30
N ILE A 38 6.35 -23.70 -4.51
CA ILE A 38 7.21 -22.69 -3.87
C ILE A 38 8.18 -23.37 -2.88
N GLU A 39 7.68 -24.27 -2.03
CA GLU A 39 8.48 -25.00 -1.04
C GLU A 39 9.56 -25.88 -1.66
N SER A 40 9.25 -26.54 -2.78
CA SER A 40 10.20 -27.39 -3.49
C SER A 40 11.41 -26.64 -4.03
N GLN A 41 11.31 -25.31 -4.19
CA GLN A 41 12.33 -24.42 -4.73
C GLN A 41 12.90 -24.88 -6.10
N ALA A 42 12.19 -25.73 -6.83
CA ALA A 42 12.67 -26.34 -8.06
C ALA A 42 12.99 -25.31 -9.16
N ASN A 43 12.33 -24.13 -9.11
CA ASN A 43 12.60 -23.00 -9.98
C ASN A 43 12.34 -21.66 -9.24
N PRO A 44 13.38 -20.87 -8.91
CA PRO A 44 13.23 -19.59 -8.20
C PRO A 44 12.37 -18.55 -8.94
N ASP A 45 12.53 -18.40 -10.27
CA ASP A 45 11.74 -17.44 -11.05
C ASP A 45 10.25 -17.81 -11.08
N HIS A 46 9.97 -19.12 -11.16
CA HIS A 46 8.60 -19.63 -11.06
C HIS A 46 8.01 -19.36 -9.67
N SER A 47 8.81 -19.53 -8.62
CA SER A 47 8.40 -19.27 -7.22
C SER A 47 8.00 -17.80 -7.02
N VAL A 48 8.76 -16.85 -7.59
CA VAL A 48 8.42 -15.42 -7.55
C VAL A 48 7.06 -15.13 -8.22
N THR A 49 6.78 -15.82 -9.33
CA THR A 49 5.50 -15.67 -10.04
C THR A 49 4.34 -16.22 -9.20
N LEU A 50 4.50 -17.40 -8.60
CA LEU A 50 3.49 -18.01 -7.72
C LEU A 50 3.24 -17.16 -6.48
N ILE A 51 4.29 -16.64 -5.84
CA ILE A 51 4.17 -15.70 -4.70
C ILE A 51 3.37 -14.46 -5.11
N SER A 52 3.58 -13.94 -6.32
CA SER A 52 2.82 -12.79 -6.83
C SER A 52 1.34 -13.12 -7.05
N LEU A 53 1.03 -14.35 -7.48
CA LEU A 53 -0.36 -14.82 -7.61
C LEU A 53 -1.04 -14.96 -6.25
N LEU A 54 -0.33 -15.50 -5.25
CA LEU A 54 -0.81 -15.58 -3.87
C LEU A 54 -1.05 -14.19 -3.27
N SER A 55 -0.15 -13.22 -3.50
CA SER A 55 -0.35 -11.83 -3.07
C SER A 55 -1.63 -11.23 -3.68
N SER A 56 -1.81 -11.39 -5.00
CA SER A 56 -3.03 -10.94 -5.69
C SER A 56 -4.30 -11.60 -5.14
N TYR A 57 -4.24 -12.90 -4.80
CA TYR A 57 -5.35 -13.58 -4.13
C TYR A 57 -5.65 -12.96 -2.76
N LEU A 58 -4.63 -12.71 -1.95
CA LEU A 58 -4.80 -12.12 -0.62
C LEU A 58 -5.29 -10.68 -0.65
N GLU A 59 -4.88 -9.87 -1.62
CA GLU A 59 -5.42 -8.51 -1.79
C GLU A 59 -6.93 -8.56 -2.07
N ALA A 60 -7.36 -9.43 -2.98
CA ALA A 60 -8.79 -9.63 -3.26
C ALA A 60 -9.53 -10.14 -2.01
N LYS A 61 -8.94 -11.10 -1.28
CA LYS A 61 -9.49 -11.66 -0.04
C LYS A 61 -9.62 -10.60 1.04
N ALA A 62 -8.62 -9.73 1.22
CA ALA A 62 -8.63 -8.65 2.19
C ALA A 62 -9.77 -7.65 1.90
N MET A 63 -9.89 -7.23 0.63
CA MET A 63 -10.94 -6.29 0.22
C MET A 63 -12.34 -6.91 0.35
N SER A 64 -12.53 -8.15 -0.12
CA SER A 64 -13.79 -8.89 0.03
C SER A 64 -14.19 -9.02 1.50
N HIS A 65 -13.26 -9.50 2.34
CA HIS A 65 -13.50 -9.72 3.75
C HIS A 65 -13.89 -8.44 4.50
N TRP A 66 -13.15 -7.35 4.27
CA TRP A 66 -13.45 -6.05 4.88
C TRP A 66 -14.84 -5.56 4.48
N PHE A 67 -15.15 -5.50 3.19
CA PHE A 67 -16.41 -4.90 2.73
C PHE A 67 -17.66 -5.75 3.03
N HIS A 68 -17.49 -7.05 3.28
CA HIS A 68 -18.60 -7.91 3.73
C HIS A 68 -18.82 -7.88 5.25
N GLY A 69 -17.75 -7.95 6.05
CA GLY A 69 -17.82 -8.15 7.50
C GLY A 69 -17.31 -6.99 8.37
N GLY A 70 -16.40 -6.18 7.86
CA GLY A 70 -15.74 -5.10 8.61
C GLY A 70 -14.85 -5.61 9.76
N ASP A 71 -14.36 -6.85 9.67
CA ASP A 71 -13.41 -7.42 10.64
C ASP A 71 -12.01 -6.87 10.36
N LEU A 72 -11.58 -5.96 11.23
CA LEU A 72 -10.29 -5.29 11.12
C LEU A 72 -9.12 -6.22 11.42
N ALA A 73 -9.29 -7.16 12.35
CA ALA A 73 -8.19 -8.04 12.77
C ALA A 73 -7.80 -8.98 11.63
N THR A 74 -8.78 -9.64 11.03
CA THR A 74 -8.54 -10.50 9.85
C THR A 74 -8.00 -9.68 8.67
N PHE A 75 -8.54 -8.49 8.42
CA PHE A 75 -8.03 -7.60 7.37
C PHE A 75 -6.55 -7.24 7.56
N LYS A 76 -6.15 -6.86 8.79
CA LYS A 76 -4.75 -6.55 9.12
C LYS A 76 -3.85 -7.77 9.00
N ASN A 77 -4.32 -8.96 9.39
CA ASN A 77 -3.56 -10.19 9.22
C ASN A 77 -3.32 -10.52 7.74
N LEU A 78 -4.32 -10.32 6.87
CA LEU A 78 -4.17 -10.48 5.42
C LEU A 78 -3.17 -9.45 4.85
N CYS A 79 -3.24 -8.19 5.30
CA CYS A 79 -2.27 -7.15 4.94
C CYS A 79 -0.83 -7.52 5.34
N TYR A 80 -0.65 -8.10 6.54
CA TYR A 80 0.63 -8.65 6.99
C TYR A 80 1.12 -9.75 6.05
N ASN A 81 0.26 -10.71 5.69
CA ASN A 81 0.62 -11.81 4.80
C ASN A 81 1.03 -11.32 3.40
N ILE A 82 0.33 -10.31 2.86
CA ILE A 82 0.69 -9.65 1.59
C ILE A 82 2.12 -9.06 1.67
N LEU A 83 2.45 -8.36 2.75
CA LEU A 83 3.79 -7.82 2.95
C LEU A 83 4.84 -8.93 3.22
N LYS A 84 4.49 -9.99 3.94
CA LYS A 84 5.40 -11.10 4.20
C LYS A 84 5.71 -11.91 2.94
N LEU A 85 4.74 -12.13 2.06
CA LEU A 85 4.98 -12.71 0.73
C LEU A 85 5.99 -11.88 -0.06
N LYS A 86 5.89 -10.55 0.04
CA LYS A 86 6.86 -9.65 -0.57
C LYS A 86 8.26 -9.83 0.02
N TYR A 87 8.36 -9.89 1.35
CA TYR A 87 9.60 -10.21 2.06
C TYR A 87 10.21 -11.52 1.56
N ILE A 88 9.43 -12.60 1.54
CA ILE A 88 9.87 -13.93 1.09
C ILE A 88 10.41 -13.89 -0.34
N SER A 89 9.75 -13.16 -1.25
CA SER A 89 10.23 -13.03 -2.63
C SER A 89 11.62 -12.40 -2.74
N GLY A 90 12.00 -11.56 -1.77
CA GLY A 90 13.32 -10.94 -1.68
C GLY A 90 14.38 -11.83 -1.02
N GLN A 91 14.00 -12.92 -0.35
CA GLN A 91 14.91 -13.82 0.32
C GLN A 91 15.45 -14.93 -0.61
N PRO A 92 16.58 -15.57 -0.28
CA PRO A 92 17.01 -16.79 -0.94
C PRO A 92 15.93 -17.90 -0.86
N PRO A 93 15.76 -18.71 -1.93
CA PRO A 93 16.50 -18.68 -3.19
C PRO A 93 15.96 -17.68 -4.22
N CYS A 94 14.81 -17.06 -3.98
CA CYS A 94 14.13 -16.20 -4.95
C CYS A 94 14.96 -14.95 -5.33
N ASN A 95 15.54 -14.27 -4.33
CA ASN A 95 16.38 -13.08 -4.50
C ASN A 95 15.79 -12.05 -5.50
N ASN A 96 14.47 -11.85 -5.49
CA ASN A 96 13.80 -11.08 -6.52
C ASN A 96 14.33 -9.63 -6.56
N PRO A 97 15.04 -9.23 -7.63
CA PRO A 97 15.63 -7.91 -7.71
C PRO A 97 14.58 -6.82 -7.96
N ARG A 98 13.30 -7.16 -8.13
CA ARG A 98 12.17 -6.24 -8.31
C ARG A 98 11.31 -6.11 -7.06
N ALA A 99 11.81 -6.53 -5.90
CA ALA A 99 11.09 -6.35 -4.64
C ALA A 99 10.73 -4.86 -4.39
N HIS A 100 11.51 -3.90 -4.87
CA HIS A 100 11.19 -2.48 -4.74
C HIS A 100 10.16 -1.93 -5.75
N SER A 101 9.89 -2.61 -6.88
CA SER A 101 9.26 -1.98 -8.06
C SER A 101 7.73 -2.00 -8.10
N VAL A 102 7.05 -2.56 -7.10
CA VAL A 102 5.57 -2.66 -7.11
C VAL A 102 4.98 -1.55 -6.24
N ILE A 103 4.65 -0.45 -6.90
CA ILE A 103 4.08 0.75 -6.28
C ILE A 103 2.63 0.50 -5.76
N GLY A 104 1.91 -0.46 -6.36
CA GLY A 104 0.48 -0.71 -6.08
C GLY A 104 0.18 -1.24 -4.68
N ASP A 105 1.10 -1.99 -4.07
CA ASP A 105 0.80 -2.80 -2.88
C ASP A 105 1.13 -2.07 -1.56
N ARG A 106 1.79 -0.90 -1.66
CA ARG A 106 2.23 -0.05 -0.52
C ARG A 106 1.14 0.20 0.50
N LEU A 107 -0.10 0.32 0.03
CA LEU A 107 -1.27 0.47 0.87
C LEU A 107 -1.40 -0.69 1.87
N PHE A 108 -1.47 -1.92 1.38
CA PHE A 108 -1.65 -3.11 2.22
C PHE A 108 -0.49 -3.26 3.20
N TYR A 109 0.73 -2.96 2.76
CA TYR A 109 1.91 -3.04 3.62
C TYR A 109 1.79 -2.15 4.87
N LEU A 110 1.38 -0.88 4.69
CA LEU A 110 1.20 0.05 5.81
C LEU A 110 -0.02 -0.29 6.68
N LEU A 111 -1.07 -0.88 6.09
CA LEU A 111 -2.27 -1.29 6.81
C LEU A 111 -2.05 -2.49 7.72
N SER A 112 -0.98 -3.26 7.53
CA SER A 112 -0.62 -4.36 8.43
C SER A 112 -0.29 -3.88 9.84
N ASP A 113 0.25 -2.67 9.99
CA ASP A 113 0.88 -2.18 11.23
C ASP A 113 2.00 -3.08 11.80
N HIS A 114 2.56 -3.98 11.00
CA HIS A 114 3.65 -4.86 11.43
C HIS A 114 5.02 -4.18 11.28
N GLU A 115 5.45 -3.49 12.33
CA GLU A 115 6.62 -2.59 12.30
C GLU A 115 7.91 -3.24 11.78
N PRO A 116 8.31 -4.46 12.17
CA PRO A 116 9.54 -5.07 11.64
C PRO A 116 9.54 -5.22 10.11
N LEU A 117 8.40 -5.59 9.51
CA LEU A 117 8.27 -5.74 8.06
C LEU A 117 8.18 -4.38 7.37
N ILE A 118 7.48 -3.42 7.97
CA ILE A 118 7.36 -2.06 7.44
C ILE A 118 8.73 -1.38 7.44
N SER A 119 9.51 -1.54 8.51
CA SER A 119 10.90 -1.09 8.62
C SER A 119 11.78 -1.72 7.53
N TRP A 120 11.72 -3.04 7.36
CA TRP A 120 12.43 -3.74 6.26
C TRP A 120 12.05 -3.19 4.88
N PHE A 121 10.75 -3.04 4.62
CA PHE A 121 10.23 -2.53 3.35
C PHE A 121 10.63 -1.09 3.10
N SER A 122 10.57 -0.26 4.13
CA SER A 122 10.98 1.14 4.09
C SER A 122 12.46 1.27 3.71
N GLN A 123 13.34 0.48 4.34
CA GLN A 123 14.76 0.47 4.00
C GLN A 123 14.99 0.04 2.55
N LEU A 124 14.32 -1.03 2.12
CA LEU A 124 14.42 -1.51 0.73
C LEU A 124 14.02 -0.43 -0.28
N MET A 125 12.93 0.29 -0.01
CA MET A 125 12.52 1.41 -0.86
C MET A 125 13.53 2.54 -0.83
N TYR A 126 14.01 2.93 0.36
CA TYR A 126 14.97 4.02 0.51
C TYR A 126 16.27 3.73 -0.24
N ASP A 127 16.84 2.54 -0.07
CA ASP A 127 18.07 2.12 -0.75
C ASP A 127 17.92 2.16 -2.27
N TYR A 128 16.75 1.74 -2.79
CA TYR A 128 16.48 1.79 -4.21
C TYR A 128 16.29 3.23 -4.71
N GLU A 129 15.35 3.96 -4.12
CA GLU A 129 14.95 5.29 -4.58
C GLU A 129 16.10 6.29 -4.45
N VAL A 130 16.87 6.25 -3.36
CA VAL A 130 18.04 7.13 -3.19
C VAL A 130 19.14 6.79 -4.19
N LYS A 131 19.43 5.51 -4.42
CA LYS A 131 20.45 5.08 -5.38
C LYS A 131 20.17 5.56 -6.81
N TYR A 132 18.91 5.67 -7.19
CA TYR A 132 18.50 6.08 -8.54
C TYR A 132 17.90 7.49 -8.62
N SER A 133 17.85 8.24 -7.51
CA SER A 133 17.30 9.58 -7.47
C SER A 133 18.37 10.62 -7.78
N GLU A 134 18.19 11.32 -8.91
CA GLU A 134 18.92 12.54 -9.22
C GLU A 134 18.18 13.79 -8.69
N PRO A 135 18.87 14.85 -8.25
CA PRO A 135 18.21 16.10 -7.82
C PRO A 135 17.27 16.69 -8.88
N SER A 136 17.62 16.55 -10.17
CA SER A 136 16.80 16.99 -11.30
C SER A 136 15.46 16.25 -11.44
N MET A 137 15.29 15.12 -10.75
CA MET A 137 14.08 14.30 -10.75
C MET A 137 13.00 14.76 -9.77
N ALA A 138 13.21 15.86 -9.03
CA ALA A 138 12.21 16.42 -8.10
C ALA A 138 10.82 16.60 -8.76
N ASN A 139 10.77 16.96 -10.04
CA ASN A 139 9.51 17.16 -10.80
C ASN A 139 9.05 15.93 -11.61
N SER A 140 9.65 14.77 -11.39
CA SER A 140 9.36 13.53 -12.11
C SER A 140 8.43 12.60 -11.32
N ALA A 141 7.88 11.59 -12.00
CA ALA A 141 7.08 10.54 -11.35
C ALA A 141 7.85 9.74 -10.28
N GLY A 142 9.18 9.62 -10.42
CA GLY A 142 10.03 8.95 -9.44
C GLY A 142 10.07 9.66 -8.08
N ASN A 143 9.78 10.98 -8.07
CA ASN A 143 9.75 11.75 -6.83
C ASN A 143 8.69 11.26 -5.84
N TYR A 144 7.58 10.67 -6.32
CA TYR A 144 6.52 10.18 -5.45
C TYR A 144 6.97 9.03 -4.56
N SER A 145 7.65 8.04 -5.14
CA SER A 145 8.14 6.88 -4.41
C SER A 145 9.24 7.25 -3.41
N LEU A 146 10.14 8.14 -3.82
CA LEU A 146 11.17 8.66 -2.94
C LEU A 146 10.56 9.42 -1.76
N GLN A 147 9.58 10.30 -1.97
CA GLN A 147 8.95 11.04 -0.86
C GLN A 147 8.29 10.10 0.16
N LEU A 148 7.64 9.01 -0.29
CA LEU A 148 7.13 8.01 0.65
C LEU A 148 8.26 7.31 1.41
N ALA A 149 9.36 6.97 0.73
CA ALA A 149 10.53 6.36 1.37
C ALA A 149 11.15 7.27 2.43
N LEU A 150 11.35 8.56 2.11
CA LEU A 150 11.82 9.59 3.04
C LEU A 150 10.89 9.72 4.25
N ALA A 151 9.58 9.80 4.00
CA ALA A 151 8.57 9.89 5.07
C ALA A 151 8.56 8.65 5.97
N LEU A 152 8.80 7.44 5.44
CA LEU A 152 8.86 6.23 6.26
C LEU A 152 10.19 6.08 7.01
N GLN A 153 11.29 6.62 6.47
CA GLN A 153 12.61 6.62 7.11
C GLN A 153 12.79 7.73 8.15
N GLY A 154 11.90 8.73 8.18
CA GLY A 154 12.04 9.86 9.10
C GLY A 154 12.95 10.98 8.60
N ASP A 155 13.33 10.98 7.32
CA ASP A 155 14.15 12.05 6.72
C ASP A 155 13.28 13.25 6.35
N ILE A 156 12.79 13.92 7.40
CA ILE A 156 11.79 15.00 7.32
C ILE A 156 12.35 16.27 6.66
N ASP A 157 13.63 16.59 6.88
CA ASP A 157 14.24 17.78 6.30
C ASP A 157 14.31 17.67 4.77
N LEU A 158 14.84 16.55 4.25
CA LEU A 158 14.90 16.31 2.81
C LEU A 158 13.50 16.13 2.20
N LEU A 159 12.57 15.52 2.93
CA LEU A 159 11.17 15.43 2.51
C LEU A 159 10.56 16.81 2.28
N GLY A 160 10.75 17.72 3.24
CA GLY A 160 10.26 19.09 3.19
C GLY A 160 10.86 19.89 2.04
N GLU A 161 12.19 19.86 1.88
CA GLU A 161 12.91 20.56 0.81
C GLU A 161 12.38 20.15 -0.58
N ARG A 162 12.23 18.84 -0.81
CA ARG A 162 11.74 18.32 -2.10
C ARG A 162 10.28 18.65 -2.35
N ALA A 163 9.45 18.59 -1.30
CA ALA A 163 8.05 18.95 -1.40
C ALA A 163 7.87 20.44 -1.72
N GLU A 164 8.65 21.31 -1.08
CA GLU A 164 8.66 22.75 -1.35
C GLU A 164 9.10 23.06 -2.79
N CYS A 165 10.19 22.44 -3.27
CA CYS A 165 10.65 22.58 -4.65
C CYS A 165 9.56 22.23 -5.68
N PHE A 166 8.83 21.12 -5.45
CA PHE A 166 7.73 20.71 -6.32
C PHE A 166 6.56 21.70 -6.31
N ILE A 167 6.27 22.32 -5.16
CA ILE A 167 5.18 23.29 -5.01
C ILE A 167 5.53 24.64 -5.64
N GLU A 168 6.76 25.11 -5.48
CA GLU A 168 7.24 26.38 -6.04
C GLU A 168 7.37 26.33 -7.56
N THR A 169 7.83 25.19 -8.09
CA THR A 169 8.02 24.99 -9.53
C THR A 169 7.22 23.77 -10.02
N PRO A 170 5.88 23.83 -9.99
CA PRO A 170 5.05 22.68 -10.29
C PRO A 170 5.22 22.27 -11.76
N PRO A 171 5.35 20.97 -12.05
CA PRO A 171 5.48 20.50 -13.41
C PRO A 171 4.24 20.86 -14.24
N LYS A 172 4.44 21.20 -15.52
CA LYS A 172 3.33 21.54 -16.44
C LYS A 172 2.70 20.32 -17.12
N ASN A 173 3.32 19.15 -16.96
CA ASN A 173 2.89 17.89 -17.56
C ASN A 173 1.93 17.13 -16.62
N TRP A 174 1.72 15.83 -16.88
CA TRP A 174 0.82 14.99 -16.10
C TRP A 174 1.20 14.87 -14.61
N THR A 175 2.48 15.04 -14.24
CA THR A 175 2.94 14.90 -12.85
C THR A 175 2.38 15.97 -11.92
N LYS A 176 1.82 17.07 -12.45
CA LYS A 176 1.09 18.09 -11.67
C LYS A 176 -0.04 17.52 -10.81
N ARG A 177 -0.53 16.33 -11.15
CA ARG A 177 -1.53 15.61 -10.37
C ARG A 177 -1.08 15.31 -8.94
N PHE A 178 0.24 15.23 -8.72
CA PHE A 178 0.86 14.98 -7.42
C PHE A 178 1.11 16.23 -6.58
N LEU A 179 0.57 17.39 -6.98
CA LEU A 179 0.74 18.62 -6.20
C LEU A 179 0.15 18.50 -4.79
N VAL A 180 -0.96 17.77 -4.64
CA VAL A 180 -1.61 17.55 -3.33
C VAL A 180 -0.76 16.67 -2.43
N ASP A 181 -0.03 15.73 -3.02
CA ASP A 181 0.92 14.82 -2.36
C ASP A 181 2.08 15.63 -1.77
N SER A 182 2.70 16.50 -2.57
CA SER A 182 3.73 17.42 -2.10
C SER A 182 3.19 18.38 -1.04
N GLN A 183 1.94 18.85 -1.15
CA GLN A 183 1.31 19.67 -0.11
C GLN A 183 1.17 18.92 1.22
N PHE A 184 0.76 17.65 1.16
CA PHE A 184 0.71 16.79 2.35
C PHE A 184 2.10 16.61 2.98
N TYR A 185 3.12 16.26 2.18
CA TYR A 185 4.47 16.03 2.70
C TYR A 185 5.12 17.30 3.27
N LEU A 186 4.89 18.46 2.64
CA LEU A 186 5.37 19.74 3.19
C LEU A 186 4.67 20.08 4.52
N ALA A 187 3.36 19.83 4.61
CA ALA A 187 2.61 20.02 5.84
C ALA A 187 3.10 19.07 6.95
N LEU A 188 3.33 17.80 6.63
CA LEU A 188 3.92 16.82 7.54
C LEU A 188 5.29 17.29 8.04
N ALA A 189 6.17 17.74 7.14
CA ALA A 189 7.51 18.21 7.50
C ALA A 189 7.51 19.47 8.37
N LYS A 190 6.48 20.32 8.23
CA LYS A 190 6.28 21.54 9.02
C LYS A 190 5.45 21.30 10.30
N GLY A 191 4.96 20.08 10.51
CA GLY A 191 4.03 19.75 11.60
C GLY A 191 2.67 20.47 11.50
N ASP A 192 2.26 20.84 10.29
CA ASP A 192 1.00 21.53 10.00
C ASP A 192 -0.16 20.53 9.87
N GLU A 193 -0.83 20.25 10.99
CA GLU A 193 -1.98 19.35 11.06
C GLU A 193 -3.13 19.78 10.15
N GLN A 194 -3.40 21.08 10.04
CA GLN A 194 -4.47 21.61 9.19
C GLN A 194 -4.13 21.42 7.71
N GLY A 195 -2.87 21.64 7.32
CA GLY A 195 -2.37 21.37 5.97
C GLY A 195 -2.46 19.90 5.60
N MET A 196 -2.10 19.00 6.51
CA MET A 196 -2.24 17.55 6.32
C MET A 196 -3.71 17.14 6.13
N GLU A 197 -4.60 17.60 7.00
CA GLU A 197 -6.03 17.28 6.92
C GLU A 197 -6.65 17.84 5.62
N ALA A 198 -6.29 19.06 5.23
CA ALA A 198 -6.77 19.68 3.98
C ALA A 198 -6.33 18.88 2.74
N ALA A 199 -5.09 18.39 2.70
CA ALA A 199 -4.60 17.56 1.61
C ALA A 199 -5.33 16.21 1.54
N ILE A 200 -5.55 15.55 2.69
CA ILE A 200 -6.31 14.30 2.77
C ILE A 200 -7.77 14.51 2.29
N LYS A 201 -8.43 15.59 2.73
CA LYS A 201 -9.78 15.97 2.30
C LYS A 201 -9.86 16.18 0.79
N GLU A 202 -8.88 16.86 0.19
CA GLU A 202 -8.84 17.09 -1.26
C GLU A 202 -8.70 15.75 -2.03
N LEU A 203 -7.89 14.81 -1.55
CA LEU A 203 -7.65 13.52 -2.20
C LEU A 203 -8.89 12.63 -2.28
N VAL A 204 -9.80 12.74 -1.31
CA VAL A 204 -11.06 11.97 -1.30
C VAL A 204 -12.20 12.66 -2.05
N THR A 205 -11.96 13.81 -2.68
CA THR A 205 -12.99 14.46 -3.52
C THR A 205 -13.26 13.62 -4.78
N PRO A 206 -14.51 13.60 -5.30
CA PRO A 206 -14.83 12.89 -6.54
C PRO A 206 -13.96 13.31 -7.73
N ARG A 207 -13.52 14.57 -7.77
CA ARG A 207 -12.61 15.08 -8.80
C ARG A 207 -11.25 14.39 -8.72
N ARG A 208 -10.65 14.27 -7.52
CA ARG A 208 -9.32 13.69 -7.36
C ARG A 208 -9.32 12.18 -7.53
N LEU A 209 -10.30 11.48 -6.96
CA LEU A 209 -10.48 10.03 -7.15
C LEU A 209 -10.55 9.69 -8.66
N ASN A 210 -11.40 10.38 -9.41
CA ASN A 210 -11.49 10.14 -10.86
C ASN A 210 -10.23 10.55 -11.64
N TYR A 211 -9.52 11.58 -11.22
CA TYR A 211 -8.31 12.06 -11.90
C TYR A 211 -7.10 11.13 -11.71
N ARG A 212 -7.10 10.34 -10.63
CA ARG A 212 -6.00 9.43 -10.26
C ARG A 212 -6.35 7.95 -10.37
N LYS A 213 -7.58 7.58 -10.71
CA LYS A 213 -8.07 6.18 -10.75
C LYS A 213 -7.14 5.19 -11.47
N ASP A 214 -6.39 5.60 -12.50
CA ASP A 214 -5.53 4.70 -13.27
C ASP A 214 -4.12 4.54 -12.65
N TRP A 215 -3.83 5.29 -11.57
CA TRP A 215 -2.51 5.31 -10.91
C TRP A 215 -2.59 5.07 -9.41
N ASP A 216 -3.60 5.63 -8.72
CA ASP A 216 -3.82 5.46 -7.27
C ASP A 216 -4.45 4.10 -6.93
N GLU A 217 -5.18 3.51 -7.86
CA GLU A 217 -6.08 2.41 -7.54
C GLU A 217 -5.56 1.09 -8.13
N GLY A 218 -5.38 0.10 -7.26
CA GLY A 218 -4.98 -1.25 -7.61
C GLY A 218 -6.14 -2.09 -8.14
N ALA A 219 -5.83 -3.28 -8.66
CA ALA A 219 -6.82 -4.17 -9.28
C ALA A 219 -8.00 -4.50 -8.35
N PHE A 220 -7.80 -4.49 -7.03
CA PHE A 220 -8.84 -4.82 -6.05
C PHE A 220 -9.35 -3.62 -5.24
N THR A 221 -8.72 -2.45 -5.36
CA THR A 221 -9.09 -1.27 -4.57
C THR A 221 -9.86 -0.21 -5.36
N GLN A 222 -9.85 -0.30 -6.69
CA GLN A 222 -10.40 0.72 -7.58
C GLN A 222 -11.89 1.00 -7.38
N GLY A 223 -12.19 2.25 -7.01
CA GLY A 223 -13.52 2.75 -6.69
C GLY A 223 -14.01 2.42 -5.28
N LEU A 224 -13.33 1.56 -4.52
CA LEU A 224 -13.71 1.19 -3.15
C LEU A 224 -13.13 2.17 -2.12
N ILE A 225 -11.91 2.64 -2.35
CA ILE A 225 -11.15 3.44 -1.38
C ILE A 225 -10.30 4.50 -2.07
N GLY A 226 -9.92 5.55 -1.34
CA GLY A 226 -8.93 6.53 -1.76
C GLY A 226 -7.54 6.14 -1.28
N THR A 227 -6.80 5.35 -2.07
CA THR A 227 -5.48 4.79 -1.70
C THR A 227 -4.53 5.82 -1.13
N SER A 228 -4.27 6.93 -1.84
CA SER A 228 -3.32 7.95 -1.36
C SER A 228 -3.80 8.61 -0.07
N ALA A 229 -5.11 8.85 0.07
CA ALA A 229 -5.68 9.41 1.29
C ALA A 229 -5.47 8.48 2.50
N ILE A 230 -5.61 7.17 2.31
CA ILE A 230 -5.31 6.17 3.37
C ILE A 230 -3.83 6.18 3.71
N ILE A 231 -2.94 6.13 2.73
CA ILE A 231 -1.48 6.14 2.95
C ILE A 231 -1.09 7.39 3.76
N TYR A 232 -1.60 8.56 3.41
CA TYR A 232 -1.28 9.81 4.09
C TYR A 232 -1.90 9.94 5.47
N SER A 233 -3.12 9.45 5.64
CA SER A 233 -3.73 9.36 6.98
C SER A 233 -2.91 8.41 7.88
N LYS A 234 -2.44 7.27 7.33
CA LYS A 234 -1.53 6.35 8.03
C LYS A 234 -0.20 6.99 8.39
N LEU A 235 0.41 7.74 7.47
CA LEU A 235 1.65 8.47 7.74
C LEU A 235 1.46 9.50 8.85
N ALA A 236 0.41 10.33 8.78
CA ALA A 236 0.12 11.32 9.81
C ALA A 236 0.06 10.70 11.21
N TRP A 237 -0.66 9.57 11.35
CA TRP A 237 -0.74 8.84 12.62
C TRP A 237 0.59 8.24 13.07
N ARG A 238 1.44 7.77 12.16
CA ARG A 238 2.81 7.30 12.49
C ARG A 238 3.70 8.42 13.05
N TYR A 239 3.40 9.66 12.72
CA TYR A 239 4.06 10.86 13.25
C TYR A 239 3.33 11.47 14.47
N GLY A 240 2.28 10.81 14.99
CA GLY A 240 1.53 11.26 16.16
C GLY A 240 0.42 12.28 15.87
N TYR A 241 0.10 12.53 14.60
CA TYR A 241 -1.04 13.36 14.20
C TYR A 241 -2.28 12.49 13.99
N GLU A 242 -3.20 12.50 14.95
CA GLU A 242 -4.41 11.66 14.95
C GLU A 242 -5.53 12.18 14.02
N ILE A 243 -5.18 12.48 12.77
CA ILE A 243 -6.10 13.05 11.77
C ILE A 243 -7.05 11.97 11.27
N ILE A 244 -8.37 12.25 11.30
CA ILE A 244 -9.42 11.40 10.73
C ILE A 244 -10.32 12.26 9.85
N VAL A 245 -10.33 11.99 8.55
CA VAL A 245 -11.23 12.63 7.59
C VAL A 245 -12.46 11.76 7.36
N ASP A 246 -13.65 12.34 7.52
CA ASP A 246 -14.91 11.63 7.23
C ASP A 246 -15.13 11.51 5.72
N SER A 247 -15.02 10.29 5.20
CA SER A 247 -15.28 9.99 3.80
C SER A 247 -15.65 8.51 3.62
N PRO A 248 -16.63 8.20 2.75
CA PRO A 248 -16.97 6.81 2.43
C PRO A 248 -15.83 6.05 1.73
N TYR A 249 -14.83 6.76 1.20
CA TYR A 249 -13.65 6.16 0.56
C TYR A 249 -12.45 6.02 1.51
N LEU A 250 -12.62 6.41 2.78
CA LEU A 250 -11.56 6.40 3.79
C LEU A 250 -12.07 5.67 5.05
N PRO A 251 -11.92 4.34 5.13
CA PRO A 251 -12.34 3.59 6.31
C PRO A 251 -11.54 4.06 7.54
N LYS A 252 -12.19 4.80 8.43
CA LYS A 252 -11.54 5.40 9.61
C LYS A 252 -10.89 4.36 10.52
N GLU A 253 -11.43 3.15 10.55
CA GLU A 253 -10.93 2.02 11.33
C GLU A 253 -9.54 1.56 10.88
N TRP A 254 -9.16 1.83 9.63
CA TRP A 254 -7.85 1.46 9.09
C TRP A 254 -6.74 2.39 9.53
N ILE A 255 -7.08 3.62 9.93
CA ILE A 255 -6.12 4.72 10.08
C ILE A 255 -5.28 4.63 11.36
N PRO A 256 -5.84 4.32 12.55
CA PRO A 256 -5.02 4.17 13.75
C PRO A 256 -3.89 3.17 13.57
N VAL A 257 -2.68 3.53 14.02
CA VAL A 257 -1.51 2.63 14.03
C VAL A 257 -1.64 1.74 15.26
N GLN A 258 -2.22 0.56 15.05
CA GLN A 258 -2.53 -0.39 16.11
C GLN A 258 -2.16 -1.80 15.65
N PRO A 259 -0.92 -2.24 15.90
CA PRO A 259 -0.48 -3.59 15.56
C PRO A 259 -1.37 -4.65 16.23
N LEU A 260 -1.55 -5.80 15.57
CA LEU A 260 -2.16 -6.97 16.21
C LEU A 260 -1.23 -7.52 17.29
N GLU A 261 -1.83 -8.14 18.31
CA GLU A 261 -1.06 -8.86 19.34
C GLU A 261 -0.32 -10.06 18.75
N ASN A 262 -0.94 -10.75 17.79
CA ASN A 262 -0.37 -11.89 17.09
C ASN A 262 -0.75 -11.82 15.61
N TYR A 263 0.19 -12.22 14.75
CA TYR A 263 -0.02 -12.38 13.32
C TYR A 263 0.14 -13.86 12.95
N GLU A 264 -0.70 -14.34 12.05
CA GLU A 264 -0.73 -15.72 11.60
C GLU A 264 -0.37 -15.80 10.12
N ASP A 265 0.50 -16.74 9.79
CA ASP A 265 0.84 -17.06 8.40
C ASP A 265 -0.33 -17.79 7.71
N GLU A 266 -0.77 -17.23 6.59
CA GLU A 266 -1.86 -17.77 5.77
C GLU A 266 -1.46 -19.08 5.09
N PHE A 267 -0.19 -19.22 4.71
CA PHE A 267 0.34 -20.38 4.01
C PHE A 267 1.48 -21.02 4.80
N ASP A 268 1.48 -22.35 4.91
CA ASP A 268 2.45 -23.08 5.75
C ASP A 268 3.91 -22.81 5.37
N PHE A 269 4.24 -22.68 4.09
CA PHE A 269 5.59 -22.38 3.62
C PHE A 269 6.16 -21.07 4.20
N MET A 270 5.30 -20.12 4.56
CA MET A 270 5.73 -18.81 5.06
C MET A 270 6.38 -18.93 6.45
N LYS A 271 6.11 -20.00 7.19
CA LYS A 271 6.70 -20.28 8.51
C LYS A 271 8.20 -20.54 8.45
N ALA A 272 8.73 -20.92 7.28
CA ALA A 272 10.16 -21.08 7.05
C ALA A 272 10.93 -19.74 6.96
N PHE A 273 10.21 -18.62 6.91
CA PHE A 273 10.78 -17.27 6.74
C PHE A 273 10.47 -16.40 7.96
N PRO A 274 11.29 -16.49 9.03
CA PRO A 274 11.16 -15.61 10.19
C PRO A 274 11.49 -14.17 9.82
N ILE A 275 10.91 -13.22 10.56
CA ILE A 275 11.09 -11.77 10.39
C ILE A 275 11.95 -11.24 11.54
#